data_AF-A0A7C1M2X3-F1
#
_entry.id   AF-A0A7C1M2X3-F1
#
_cell.length_a   1.000
_cell.length_b   1.000
_cell.length_c   1.000
_cell.angle_alpha   90.00
_cell.angle_beta   90.00
_cell.angle_gamma   90.00
#
_symmetry.space_group_name_H-M   'P 1'
#
loop_
_entity.id
_entity.type
_entity.pdbx_description
1 polymer ?
#
loop_
_entity_poly.entity_id
_entity_poly.type
_entity_poly.pdbx_seq_one_letter_code
_entity_poly.pdbx_strand_id
1 'polypeptide(L)'
;MKKSYFLCLLPVVALLLHSACTSSHKILKPPVDSNSQKFLDIIRYIITPQEERIFRAMPPEDRGEFIIDFWARRDSDPSTPENEFRSVYYTRLAVADKAFGAGIPGWMTDKGRIYILLGPPMDVIKKTMGEKSKEFSRDQRQLSANLLEEGTFTEKPTDIWIYNQYPDYFAGPLRLTFVDYDGTGNYRLTTDVEVKPFSMMSPHQSDPDMVKYQWIGEIEGSESFSAFLPFLDYSKSLGEIQKSKDGTYAVECAFDIPYRAIRYQKKGDGWDYHLELSIEVKFVGEKSSYRENKVISKHISSKNLKKNFSEKYTIRQSFFVPLNIGKNEIYFSVRDNISQKRLRKLDIVDIKK
;
A
#
# COMPACT_ATOMS: atom_id res chain seq x y z
N MET A 1 -45.50 -28.32 -71.12
CA MET A 1 -44.48 -27.63 -70.29
C MET A 1 -44.46 -28.29 -68.92
N LYS A 2 -43.43 -29.10 -68.62
CA LYS A 2 -43.27 -29.82 -67.34
C LYS A 2 -42.56 -28.88 -66.34
N LYS A 3 -43.16 -28.64 -65.16
CA LYS A 3 -42.49 -27.96 -64.05
C LYS A 3 -41.94 -29.00 -63.08
N SER A 4 -40.63 -29.01 -62.96
CA SER A 4 -39.84 -29.76 -61.98
C SER A 4 -39.69 -28.90 -60.74
N TYR A 5 -39.96 -29.44 -59.55
CA TYR A 5 -39.52 -28.83 -58.30
C TYR A 5 -38.81 -29.89 -57.45
N PHE A 6 -37.55 -29.56 -57.18
CA PHE A 6 -36.54 -30.33 -56.50
C PHE A 6 -36.81 -30.34 -54.99
N LEU A 7 -36.78 -31.53 -54.38
CA LEU A 7 -36.78 -31.71 -52.93
C LEU A 7 -35.44 -31.23 -52.37
N CYS A 8 -35.44 -30.23 -51.48
CA CYS A 8 -34.22 -29.76 -50.80
C CYS A 8 -34.23 -30.29 -49.36
N LEU A 9 -33.37 -31.28 -49.08
CA LEU A 9 -33.02 -31.70 -47.73
C LEU A 9 -32.12 -30.63 -47.08
N LEU A 10 -32.54 -30.10 -45.93
CA LEU A 10 -31.68 -29.32 -45.03
C LEU A 10 -30.97 -30.28 -44.06
N PRO A 11 -29.65 -30.18 -43.86
CA PRO A 11 -28.97 -30.89 -42.78
C PRO A 11 -29.15 -30.11 -41.46
N VAL A 12 -29.67 -30.79 -40.45
CA VAL A 12 -29.71 -30.30 -39.06
C VAL A 12 -28.27 -30.25 -38.54
N VAL A 13 -27.69 -29.06 -38.47
CA VAL A 13 -26.40 -28.82 -37.79
C VAL A 13 -26.67 -28.90 -36.29
N ALA A 14 -26.26 -30.01 -35.67
CA ALA A 14 -26.24 -30.16 -34.22
C ALA A 14 -25.19 -29.22 -33.63
N LEU A 15 -25.63 -28.13 -33.01
CA LEU A 15 -24.80 -27.28 -32.17
C LEU A 15 -24.37 -28.09 -30.94
N LEU A 16 -23.10 -28.51 -30.90
CA LEU A 16 -22.47 -29.02 -29.69
C LEU A 16 -22.27 -27.85 -28.71
N LEU A 17 -23.29 -27.59 -27.90
CA LEU A 17 -23.16 -26.79 -26.69
C LEU A 17 -22.12 -27.46 -25.79
N HIS A 18 -20.92 -26.87 -25.74
CA HIS A 18 -19.97 -27.17 -24.68
C HIS A 18 -20.61 -26.66 -23.39
N SER A 19 -21.16 -27.59 -22.60
CA SER A 19 -21.60 -27.33 -21.24
C SER A 19 -20.40 -26.83 -20.44
N ALA A 20 -20.26 -25.50 -20.34
CA ALA A 20 -19.43 -24.88 -19.33
C ALA A 20 -20.05 -25.24 -17.98
N CYS A 21 -19.56 -26.33 -17.40
CA CYS A 21 -19.93 -26.75 -16.06
C CYS A 21 -19.37 -25.68 -15.12
N THR A 22 -20.21 -24.74 -14.71
CA THR A 22 -19.86 -23.69 -13.74
C THR A 22 -19.66 -24.33 -12.37
N SER A 23 -18.45 -24.87 -12.16
CA SER A 23 -17.99 -25.24 -10.83
C SER A 23 -18.07 -24.01 -9.93
N SER A 24 -18.91 -24.09 -8.89
CA SER A 24 -19.01 -23.05 -7.87
C SER A 24 -17.72 -23.06 -7.06
N HIS A 25 -16.80 -22.16 -7.38
CA HIS A 25 -15.57 -21.95 -6.64
C HIS A 25 -15.61 -20.58 -5.94
N LYS A 26 -14.89 -20.46 -4.83
CA LYS A 26 -14.71 -19.19 -4.12
C LYS A 26 -13.23 -18.89 -3.97
N ILE A 27 -12.84 -17.67 -4.37
CA ILE A 27 -11.51 -17.13 -4.09
C ILE A 27 -11.61 -16.36 -2.77
N LEU A 28 -10.84 -16.81 -1.78
CA LEU A 28 -10.78 -16.24 -0.44
C LEU A 28 -9.44 -15.50 -0.29
N LYS A 29 -9.50 -14.32 0.32
CA LYS A 29 -8.28 -13.59 0.71
C LYS A 29 -7.59 -14.30 1.88
N PRO A 30 -6.26 -14.17 2.01
CA PRO A 30 -5.55 -14.67 3.19
C PRO A 30 -6.15 -14.11 4.48
N PRO A 31 -6.32 -14.94 5.53
CA PRO A 31 -6.79 -14.44 6.80
C PRO A 31 -5.77 -13.47 7.39
N VAL A 32 -6.26 -12.36 7.95
CA VAL A 32 -5.46 -11.44 8.77
C VAL A 32 -5.75 -11.80 10.22
N ASP A 33 -4.77 -12.36 10.92
CA ASP A 33 -4.89 -12.73 12.33
C ASP A 33 -4.97 -11.48 13.23
N SER A 34 -5.37 -11.68 14.49
CA SER A 34 -5.56 -10.56 15.43
C SER A 34 -4.30 -9.73 15.66
N ASN A 35 -3.12 -10.35 15.69
CA ASN A 35 -1.86 -9.61 15.90
C ASN A 35 -1.50 -8.79 14.66
N SER A 36 -1.67 -9.37 13.47
CA SER A 36 -1.51 -8.65 12.20
C SER A 36 -2.47 -7.47 12.07
N GLN A 37 -3.73 -7.64 12.49
CA GLN A 37 -4.71 -6.55 12.44
C GLN A 37 -4.36 -5.45 13.45
N LYS A 38 -3.99 -5.80 14.69
CA LYS A 38 -3.50 -4.83 15.68
C LYS A 38 -2.28 -4.07 15.18
N PHE A 39 -1.34 -4.75 14.53
CA PHE A 39 -0.17 -4.11 13.94
C PHE A 39 -0.59 -3.05 12.91
N LEU A 40 -1.44 -3.41 11.95
CA LEU A 40 -1.98 -2.46 10.96
C LEU A 40 -2.71 -1.29 11.61
N ASP A 41 -3.48 -1.54 12.66
CA ASP A 41 -4.19 -0.47 13.38
C ASP A 41 -3.23 0.51 14.03
N ILE A 42 -2.15 0.01 14.64
CA ILE A 42 -1.08 0.81 15.25
C ILE A 42 -0.36 1.66 14.21
N ILE A 43 -0.02 1.12 13.04
CA ILE A 43 0.80 1.82 12.03
C ILE A 43 -0.02 2.55 10.96
N ARG A 44 -1.35 2.63 11.10
CA ARG A 44 -2.26 3.17 10.08
C ARG A 44 -1.91 4.58 9.58
N TYR A 45 -1.25 5.37 10.41
CA TYR A 45 -0.85 6.74 10.06
C TYR A 45 0.47 6.82 9.32
N ILE A 46 1.24 5.72 9.28
CA ILE A 46 2.57 5.69 8.67
C ILE A 46 2.75 4.61 7.58
N ILE A 47 1.79 3.70 7.45
CA ILE A 47 1.77 2.69 6.40
C ILE A 47 1.23 3.28 5.09
N THR A 48 1.86 2.94 3.98
CA THR A 48 1.34 3.31 2.65
C THR A 48 0.25 2.33 2.18
N PRO A 49 -0.68 2.75 1.28
CA PRO A 49 -1.68 1.84 0.72
C PRO A 49 -1.07 0.62 0.02
N GLN A 50 0.11 0.79 -0.60
CA GLN A 50 0.83 -0.30 -1.26
C GLN A 50 1.37 -1.32 -0.24
N GLU A 51 1.99 -0.84 0.84
CA GLU A 51 2.48 -1.67 1.95
C GLU A 51 1.35 -2.46 2.60
N GLU A 52 0.21 -1.81 2.89
CA GLU A 52 -0.94 -2.49 3.48
C GLU A 52 -1.48 -3.60 2.57
N ARG A 53 -1.62 -3.31 1.27
CA ARG A 53 -2.06 -4.29 0.28
C ARG A 53 -1.13 -5.49 0.21
N ILE A 54 0.19 -5.27 0.27
CA ILE A 54 1.17 -6.35 0.31
C ILE A 54 1.04 -7.15 1.61
N PHE A 55 0.97 -6.49 2.75
CA PHE A 55 0.84 -7.14 4.06
C PHE A 55 -0.36 -8.07 4.16
N ARG A 56 -1.52 -7.62 3.66
CA ARG A 56 -2.75 -8.42 3.65
C ARG A 56 -2.68 -9.59 2.66
N ALA A 57 -1.89 -9.47 1.59
CA ALA A 57 -1.73 -10.54 0.60
C ALA A 57 -0.65 -11.57 0.99
N MET A 58 0.22 -11.27 1.96
CA MET A 58 1.27 -12.18 2.39
C MET A 58 0.73 -13.38 3.19
N PRO A 59 1.38 -14.55 3.08
CA PRO A 59 1.19 -15.65 4.02
C PRO A 59 1.47 -15.19 5.46
N PRO A 60 0.75 -15.71 6.48
CA PRO A 60 0.97 -15.34 7.87
C PRO A 60 2.42 -15.47 8.34
N GLU A 61 3.13 -16.50 7.89
CA GLU A 61 4.52 -16.77 8.29
C GLU A 61 5.54 -15.75 7.75
N ASP A 62 5.21 -15.02 6.67
CA ASP A 62 6.11 -13.99 6.11
C ASP A 62 5.91 -12.60 6.73
N ARG A 63 4.83 -12.40 7.49
CA ARG A 63 4.47 -11.10 8.04
C ARG A 63 5.46 -10.59 9.07
N GLY A 64 6.17 -11.49 9.78
CA GLY A 64 7.20 -11.12 10.75
C GLY A 64 8.37 -10.39 10.10
N GLU A 65 8.91 -10.94 9.01
CA GLU A 65 9.97 -10.31 8.22
C GLU A 65 9.54 -8.95 7.66
N PHE A 66 8.28 -8.85 7.20
CA PHE A 66 7.75 -7.56 6.76
C PHE A 66 7.75 -6.51 7.88
N ILE A 67 7.40 -6.87 9.11
CA ILE A 67 7.39 -5.94 10.26
C ILE A 67 8.82 -5.44 10.54
N ILE A 68 9.81 -6.33 10.48
CA ILE A 68 11.22 -5.98 10.66
C ILE A 68 11.66 -5.00 9.56
N ASP A 69 11.45 -5.36 8.30
CA ASP A 69 11.77 -4.52 7.14
C ASP A 69 10.98 -3.18 7.14
N PHE A 70 9.77 -3.17 7.69
CA PHE A 70 8.93 -1.97 7.79
C PHE A 70 9.55 -0.90 8.68
N TRP A 71 10.06 -1.31 9.85
CA TRP A 71 10.71 -0.41 10.80
C TRP A 71 12.14 -0.06 10.36
N ALA A 72 12.92 -1.04 9.90
CA ALA A 72 14.29 -0.80 9.43
C ALA A 72 14.37 0.26 8.32
N ARG A 73 13.38 0.32 7.42
CA ARG A 73 13.31 1.34 6.36
C ARG A 73 13.01 2.76 6.86
N ARG A 74 12.46 2.88 8.06
CA ARG A 74 12.10 4.15 8.69
C ARG A 74 13.10 4.53 9.77
N ASP A 75 14.16 3.75 9.94
CA ASP A 75 15.21 4.03 10.90
C ASP A 75 15.96 5.30 10.53
N SER A 76 16.12 6.20 11.49
CA SER A 76 16.78 7.49 11.25
C SER A 76 18.29 7.36 11.37
N ASP A 77 18.77 6.53 12.29
CA ASP A 77 20.18 6.25 12.45
C ASP A 77 20.41 4.73 12.56
N PRO A 78 20.64 4.03 11.43
CA PRO A 78 20.93 2.60 11.44
C PRO A 78 22.22 2.22 12.18
N SER A 79 23.04 3.18 12.62
CA SER A 79 24.25 2.91 13.40
C SER A 79 23.95 2.63 14.87
N THR A 80 22.77 3.01 15.36
CA THR A 80 22.34 2.68 16.71
C THR A 80 21.63 1.32 16.74
N PRO A 81 21.67 0.62 17.87
CA PRO A 81 20.97 -0.66 18.01
C PRO A 81 19.44 -0.49 18.11
N GLU A 82 18.95 0.71 18.41
CA GLU A 82 17.53 0.99 18.63
C GLU A 82 16.99 1.90 17.54
N ASN A 83 15.90 1.49 16.90
CA ASN A 83 15.23 2.32 15.90
C ASN A 83 14.55 3.53 16.55
N GLU A 84 15.12 4.74 16.40
CA GLU A 84 14.62 5.93 17.10
C GLU A 84 13.25 6.35 16.60
N PHE A 85 13.01 6.22 15.29
CA PHE A 85 11.71 6.55 14.69
C PHE A 85 10.60 5.72 15.31
N ARG A 86 10.84 4.40 15.44
CA ARG A 86 9.91 3.47 16.08
C ARG A 86 9.64 3.88 17.52
N SER A 87 10.68 4.16 18.30
CA SER A 87 10.55 4.58 19.69
C SER A 87 9.72 5.86 19.83
N VAL A 88 10.04 6.91 19.05
CA VAL A 88 9.30 8.17 19.04
C VAL A 88 7.84 7.95 18.62
N TYR A 89 7.59 7.13 17.59
CA TYR A 89 6.23 6.82 17.14
C TYR A 89 5.39 6.20 18.26
N TYR A 90 5.91 5.17 18.93
CA TYR A 90 5.20 4.52 20.04
C TYR A 90 5.01 5.46 21.24
N THR A 91 6.00 6.31 21.55
CA THR A 91 5.84 7.35 22.59
C THR A 91 4.71 8.30 22.24
N ARG A 92 4.67 8.82 21.01
CA ARG A 92 3.61 9.74 20.58
C ARG A 92 2.24 9.07 20.58
N LEU A 93 2.16 7.81 20.17
CA LEU A 93 0.93 7.02 20.23
C LEU A 93 0.39 6.94 21.66
N ALA A 94 1.25 6.60 22.64
CA ALA A 94 0.87 6.50 24.04
C ALA A 94 0.46 7.85 24.64
N VAL A 95 1.18 8.93 24.31
CA VAL A 95 0.84 10.28 24.75
C VAL A 95 -0.49 10.73 24.15
N ALA A 96 -0.71 10.49 22.86
CA ALA A 96 -1.95 10.84 22.17
C ALA A 96 -3.15 10.10 22.77
N ASP A 97 -3.01 8.80 23.05
CA ASP A 97 -4.08 8.01 23.67
C ASP A 97 -4.47 8.53 25.05
N LYS A 98 -3.47 8.92 25.85
CA LYS A 98 -3.68 9.48 27.19
C LYS A 98 -4.27 10.89 27.17
N ALA A 99 -3.83 11.75 26.24
CA ALA A 99 -4.14 13.17 26.25
C ALA A 99 -5.46 13.53 25.56
N PHE A 100 -5.89 12.74 24.57
CA PHE A 100 -6.98 13.12 23.66
C PHE A 100 -8.15 12.13 23.66
N GLY A 101 -8.29 11.28 24.66
CA GLY A 101 -9.44 10.37 24.76
C GLY A 101 -10.77 11.12 24.88
N ALA A 102 -11.76 10.76 24.06
CA ALA A 102 -13.06 11.43 23.99
C ALA A 102 -14.19 10.45 23.61
N GLY A 103 -14.35 9.37 24.38
CA GLY A 103 -15.27 8.26 24.07
C GLY A 103 -14.76 7.29 22.99
N ILE A 104 -13.72 7.68 22.26
CA ILE A 104 -12.85 6.83 21.45
C ILE A 104 -11.40 6.92 21.95
N PRO A 105 -10.53 5.93 21.64
CA PRO A 105 -9.11 6.01 21.98
C PRO A 105 -8.48 7.31 21.47
N GLY A 106 -7.63 7.94 22.29
CA GLY A 106 -7.14 9.29 22.01
C GLY A 106 -6.30 9.36 20.74
N TRP A 107 -5.55 8.30 20.43
CA TRP A 107 -4.78 8.18 19.19
C TRP A 107 -5.66 8.13 17.93
N MET A 108 -6.95 7.79 18.05
CA MET A 108 -7.92 7.77 16.93
C MET A 108 -8.60 9.13 16.69
N THR A 109 -8.48 10.08 17.61
CA THR A 109 -9.02 11.44 17.43
C THR A 109 -8.20 12.25 16.43
N ASP A 110 -8.76 13.34 15.91
CA ASP A 110 -8.01 14.22 15.00
C ASP A 110 -6.82 14.88 15.69
N LYS A 111 -6.97 15.32 16.96
CA LYS A 111 -5.84 15.83 17.76
C LYS A 111 -4.77 14.76 17.97
N GLY A 112 -5.17 13.53 18.29
CA GLY A 112 -4.25 12.41 18.46
C GLY A 112 -3.51 12.05 17.18
N ARG A 113 -4.22 11.95 16.04
CA ARG A 113 -3.64 11.74 14.71
C ARG A 113 -2.59 12.79 14.40
N ILE A 114 -2.93 14.08 14.57
CA ILE A 114 -2.00 15.18 14.28
C ILE A 114 -0.80 15.15 15.22
N TYR A 115 -1.00 14.87 16.51
CA TYR A 115 0.09 14.76 17.49
C TYR A 115 1.06 13.62 17.14
N ILE A 116 0.54 12.47 16.67
CA ILE A 116 1.38 11.35 16.23
C ILE A 116 2.24 11.77 15.02
N LEU A 117 1.60 12.39 14.02
CA LEU A 117 2.23 12.76 12.75
C LEU A 117 3.21 13.94 12.86
N LEU A 118 2.89 14.98 13.64
CA LEU A 118 3.70 16.20 13.70
C LEU A 118 4.49 16.34 15.01
N GLY A 119 4.14 15.55 16.02
CA GLY A 119 4.66 15.70 17.37
C GLY A 119 3.89 16.75 18.19
N PRO A 120 4.46 17.22 19.30
CA PRO A 120 3.86 18.30 20.07
C PRO A 120 3.84 19.61 19.25
N PRO A 121 2.73 20.38 19.31
CA PRO A 121 2.71 21.73 18.74
C PRO A 121 3.66 22.66 19.50
N MET A 122 4.19 23.67 18.81
CA MET A 122 5.05 24.68 19.45
C MET A 122 4.25 25.61 20.36
N ASP A 123 3.02 25.93 19.94
CA ASP A 123 2.11 26.75 20.72
C ASP A 123 0.66 26.29 20.51
N VAL A 124 -0.19 26.53 21.51
CA VAL A 124 -1.61 26.15 21.51
C VAL A 124 -2.43 27.34 22.00
N ILE A 125 -3.21 27.92 21.10
CA ILE A 125 -4.20 28.94 21.45
C ILE A 125 -5.52 28.24 21.73
N LYS A 126 -5.99 28.31 22.98
CA LYS A 126 -7.31 27.80 23.38
C LYS A 126 -8.30 28.95 23.39
N LYS A 127 -9.48 28.73 22.83
CA LYS A 127 -10.63 29.62 22.90
C LYS A 127 -11.75 28.89 23.60
N THR A 128 -12.09 29.37 24.80
CA THR A 128 -13.18 28.81 25.60
C THR A 128 -14.51 29.47 25.19
N MET A 129 -15.63 28.78 25.39
CA MET A 129 -16.96 29.36 25.14
C MET A 129 -17.13 30.68 25.89
N GLY A 130 -17.35 31.77 25.13
CA GLY A 130 -17.56 33.12 25.68
C GLY A 130 -16.29 33.92 25.99
N GLU A 131 -15.10 33.44 25.60
CA GLU A 131 -13.84 34.17 25.76
C GLU A 131 -13.74 35.28 24.72
N LYS A 132 -13.95 36.54 25.13
CA LYS A 132 -13.73 37.70 24.26
C LYS A 132 -12.28 37.67 23.79
N SER A 133 -12.06 37.70 22.48
CA SER A 133 -10.74 37.97 21.92
C SER A 133 -10.15 39.20 22.61
N LYS A 134 -8.99 39.06 23.26
CA LYS A 134 -8.22 40.23 23.65
C LYS A 134 -7.97 41.02 22.37
N GLU A 135 -8.61 42.18 22.25
CA GLU A 135 -8.37 43.12 21.17
C GLU A 135 -6.86 43.37 21.09
N PHE A 136 -6.21 42.85 20.06
CA PHE A 136 -4.90 43.34 19.68
C PHE A 136 -5.05 44.83 19.38
N SER A 137 -4.23 45.63 20.05
CA SER A 137 -4.24 47.10 19.95
C SER A 137 -4.26 47.52 18.47
N ARG A 138 -5.02 48.57 18.18
CA ARG A 138 -5.42 49.07 16.85
C ARG A 138 -4.30 49.22 15.80
N ASP A 139 -3.03 49.16 16.17
CA ASP A 139 -1.90 49.36 15.26
C ASP A 139 -1.48 48.10 14.46
N GLN A 140 -1.88 46.89 14.85
CA GLN A 140 -1.42 45.66 14.18
C GLN A 140 -2.37 45.13 13.08
N ARG A 141 -3.38 45.92 12.70
CA ARG A 141 -4.50 45.53 11.82
C ARG A 141 -4.15 45.44 10.34
N GLN A 142 -2.91 45.72 9.93
CA GLN A 142 -2.50 45.73 8.52
C GLN A 142 -1.94 44.40 7.99
N LEU A 143 -1.87 43.33 8.80
CA LEU A 143 -1.27 42.05 8.37
C LEU A 143 -2.21 40.83 8.43
N SER A 144 -3.50 41.00 8.70
CA SER A 144 -4.48 39.91 8.68
C SER A 144 -5.64 40.20 7.75
N ALA A 145 -5.33 40.53 6.50
CA ALA A 145 -6.30 40.41 5.42
C ALA A 145 -6.43 38.93 5.06
N ASN A 146 -7.21 38.19 5.87
CA ASN A 146 -8.13 37.14 5.42
C ASN A 146 -8.71 36.41 6.64
N LEU A 147 -10.03 36.53 6.77
CA LEU A 147 -10.96 35.65 7.47
C LEU A 147 -10.94 35.70 9.00
N LEU A 148 -11.89 36.47 9.56
CA LEU A 148 -12.94 36.00 10.48
C LEU A 148 -13.56 37.23 11.18
N GLU A 149 -14.47 37.91 10.49
CA GLU A 149 -15.43 38.79 11.13
C GLU A 149 -16.82 38.44 10.60
N GLU A 150 -17.59 37.70 11.39
CA GLU A 150 -19.04 37.83 11.49
C GLU A 150 -19.51 37.15 12.78
N GLY A 151 -20.12 37.93 13.66
CA GLY A 151 -20.48 37.52 15.01
C GLY A 151 -21.70 36.60 15.07
N THR A 152 -21.61 35.58 15.91
CA THR A 152 -22.74 34.99 16.63
C THR A 152 -22.27 34.56 18.01
N PHE A 153 -23.08 34.78 19.04
CA PHE A 153 -22.84 34.30 20.41
C PHE A 153 -22.95 32.77 20.47
N THR A 154 -21.99 32.03 19.92
CA THR A 154 -21.92 30.55 19.95
C THR A 154 -20.49 30.04 19.68
N GLU A 155 -19.44 30.68 20.22
CA GLU A 155 -18.06 30.20 19.98
C GLU A 155 -17.83 28.84 20.64
N LYS A 156 -17.94 27.78 19.84
CA LYS A 156 -17.63 26.40 20.24
C LYS A 156 -16.17 26.32 20.76
N PRO A 157 -15.87 25.45 21.74
CA PRO A 157 -14.50 25.29 22.22
C PRO A 157 -13.56 24.99 21.05
N THR A 158 -12.51 25.82 20.93
CA THR A 158 -11.60 25.76 19.78
C THR A 158 -10.15 25.76 20.25
N ASP A 159 -9.36 24.82 19.74
CA ASP A 159 -7.90 24.79 19.93
C ASP A 159 -7.23 25.07 18.59
N ILE A 160 -6.30 26.02 18.56
CA ILE A 160 -5.46 26.30 17.40
C ILE A 160 -4.03 25.88 17.74
N TRP A 161 -3.55 24.85 17.05
CA TRP A 161 -2.19 24.35 17.21
C TRP A 161 -1.27 24.99 16.17
N ILE A 162 -0.11 25.45 16.61
CA ILE A 162 0.86 26.18 15.77
C ILE A 162 2.12 25.34 15.62
N TYR A 163 2.52 25.11 14.37
CA TYR A 163 3.75 24.41 13.97
C TYR A 163 4.57 25.31 13.05
N ASN A 164 5.61 25.97 13.59
CA ASN A 164 6.52 26.81 12.80
C ASN A 164 7.81 26.10 12.42
N GLN A 165 8.01 24.87 12.88
CA GLN A 165 9.22 24.08 12.66
C GLN A 165 9.32 23.44 11.26
N TYR A 166 8.31 23.61 10.41
CA TYR A 166 8.24 23.01 9.07
C TYR A 166 7.91 24.04 7.96
N PRO A 167 8.62 25.19 7.89
CA PRO A 167 8.24 26.29 6.99
C PRO A 167 8.37 25.92 5.51
N ASP A 168 9.37 25.13 5.14
CA ASP A 168 9.60 24.72 3.74
C ASP A 168 8.56 23.71 3.25
N TYR A 169 8.04 22.86 4.15
CA TYR A 169 7.07 21.84 3.80
C TYR A 169 5.65 22.40 3.65
N PHE A 170 5.26 23.34 4.51
CA PHE A 170 3.92 23.94 4.49
C PHE A 170 3.86 25.33 3.84
N ALA A 171 4.97 25.79 3.24
CA ALA A 171 5.12 27.12 2.66
C ALA A 171 4.72 28.25 3.64
N GLY A 172 5.09 28.11 4.92
CA GLY A 172 4.76 29.06 5.97
C GLY A 172 4.42 28.43 7.32
N PRO A 173 4.01 29.25 8.31
CA PRO A 173 3.60 28.76 9.63
C PRO A 173 2.30 27.96 9.53
N LEU A 174 2.35 26.69 9.92
CA LEU A 174 1.18 25.81 9.89
C LEU A 174 0.30 26.06 11.12
N ARG A 175 -0.97 26.39 10.88
CA ARG A 175 -1.99 26.58 11.92
C ARG A 175 -3.13 25.58 11.73
N LEU A 176 -3.31 24.71 12.71
CA LEU A 176 -4.32 23.67 12.69
C LEU A 176 -5.43 24.02 13.68
N THR A 177 -6.63 24.24 13.18
CA THR A 177 -7.79 24.59 13.98
C THR A 177 -8.62 23.35 14.27
N PHE A 178 -8.90 23.12 15.55
CA PHE A 178 -9.69 22.01 16.04
C PHE A 178 -10.90 22.54 16.79
N VAL A 179 -12.10 22.04 16.44
CA VAL A 179 -13.35 22.52 17.04
C VAL A 179 -14.10 21.34 17.66
N ASP A 180 -14.54 21.49 18.91
CA ASP A 180 -15.46 20.55 19.54
C ASP A 180 -16.90 20.97 19.23
N TYR A 181 -17.49 20.31 18.25
CA TYR A 181 -18.84 20.65 17.78
C TYR A 181 -19.94 20.27 18.78
N ASP A 182 -19.67 19.24 19.58
CA ASP A 182 -20.67 18.51 20.36
C ASP A 182 -20.48 18.72 21.87
N GLY A 183 -19.41 19.40 22.30
CA GLY A 183 -19.06 19.60 23.71
C GLY A 183 -18.59 18.31 24.40
N THR A 184 -18.13 17.33 23.61
CA THR A 184 -17.77 15.98 24.08
C THR A 184 -16.28 15.82 24.39
N GLY A 185 -15.47 16.85 24.09
CA GLY A 185 -14.02 16.77 24.08
C GLY A 185 -13.44 16.14 22.81
N ASN A 186 -14.27 15.66 21.87
CA ASN A 186 -13.83 15.13 20.58
C ASN A 186 -13.68 16.27 19.56
N TYR A 187 -12.56 16.97 19.64
CA TYR A 187 -12.27 18.05 18.71
C TYR A 187 -11.96 17.51 17.31
N ARG A 188 -12.63 18.08 16.29
CA ARG A 188 -12.43 17.74 14.88
C ARG A 188 -11.56 18.78 14.19
N LEU A 189 -10.66 18.33 13.33
CA LEU A 189 -9.82 19.21 12.51
C LEU A 189 -10.69 19.91 11.46
N THR A 190 -10.63 21.23 11.40
CA THR A 190 -11.36 22.05 10.43
C THR A 190 -10.46 22.65 9.36
N THR A 191 -9.15 22.74 9.60
CA THR A 191 -8.17 23.17 8.60
C THR A 191 -8.07 22.13 7.49
N ASP A 192 -8.28 22.55 6.25
CA ASP A 192 -8.07 21.70 5.07
C ASP A 192 -6.56 21.60 4.78
N VAL A 193 -5.94 20.53 5.29
CA VAL A 193 -4.51 20.25 5.08
C VAL A 193 -4.27 18.74 5.05
N GLU A 194 -3.54 18.29 4.05
CA GLU A 194 -3.08 16.92 3.97
C GLU A 194 -1.77 16.74 4.76
N VAL A 195 -1.86 16.15 5.94
CA VAL A 195 -0.68 15.74 6.71
C VAL A 195 -0.31 14.31 6.33
N LYS A 196 0.87 14.14 5.73
CA LYS A 196 1.39 12.84 5.30
C LYS A 196 2.25 12.18 6.39
N PRO A 197 2.29 10.84 6.44
CA PRO A 197 3.20 10.03 7.28
C PRO A 197 4.62 10.58 7.45
N PHE A 198 5.20 11.05 6.34
CA PHE A 198 6.61 11.44 6.23
C PHE A 198 6.91 12.81 6.83
N SER A 199 5.87 13.55 7.25
CA SER A 199 6.02 14.79 8.01
C SER A 199 6.68 14.57 9.39
N MET A 200 6.77 13.31 9.84
CA MET A 200 7.52 12.89 11.04
C MET A 200 9.04 12.84 10.83
N MET A 201 9.48 12.72 9.58
CA MET A 201 10.89 12.53 9.23
C MET A 201 11.51 13.92 9.01
N SER A 202 12.78 14.09 9.40
CA SER A 202 13.51 15.36 9.19
C SER A 202 13.33 15.85 7.75
N PRO A 203 13.38 17.16 7.43
CA PRO A 203 13.32 17.67 6.05
C PRO A 203 14.29 16.96 5.08
N HIS A 204 15.32 16.29 5.60
CA HIS A 204 16.32 15.53 4.84
C HIS A 204 15.96 14.06 4.58
N GLN A 205 14.92 13.53 5.20
CA GLN A 205 14.40 12.18 4.95
C GLN A 205 13.19 12.32 4.01
N SER A 206 13.51 12.50 2.74
CA SER A 206 12.54 12.66 1.66
C SER A 206 11.55 11.49 1.57
N ASP A 207 10.32 11.82 1.17
CA ASP A 207 9.22 10.89 0.91
C ASP A 207 9.70 9.65 0.09
N PRO A 208 9.38 8.40 0.50
CA PRO A 208 9.71 7.20 -0.27
C PRO A 208 9.06 7.18 -1.66
N ASP A 209 8.07 8.05 -1.89
CA ASP A 209 7.42 8.35 -3.16
C ASP A 209 7.85 9.72 -3.74
N MET A 210 8.73 10.53 -3.13
CA MET A 210 9.37 11.71 -3.76
C MET A 210 10.62 11.34 -4.57
N VAL A 211 11.23 10.18 -4.29
CA VAL A 211 12.19 9.52 -5.20
C VAL A 211 11.58 9.33 -6.60
N LYS A 212 10.25 9.36 -6.70
CA LYS A 212 9.47 9.20 -7.93
C LYS A 212 9.64 10.32 -8.96
N TYR A 213 10.24 11.47 -8.61
CA TYR A 213 10.37 12.60 -9.54
C TYR A 213 11.80 13.16 -9.72
N GLN A 214 12.79 12.66 -8.98
CA GLN A 214 14.21 12.83 -9.29
C GLN A 214 14.76 11.62 -10.06
N TRP A 215 14.27 11.41 -11.29
CA TRP A 215 15.13 11.10 -12.45
C TRP A 215 15.90 9.74 -12.37
N ILE A 216 15.73 8.73 -13.23
CA ILE A 216 16.00 8.77 -14.68
C ILE A 216 17.20 9.65 -15.15
N GLY A 217 17.85 10.43 -14.27
CA GLY A 217 18.87 11.43 -14.56
C GLY A 217 20.25 11.06 -14.09
N GLU A 218 20.35 9.99 -13.32
CA GLU A 218 21.60 9.30 -13.05
C GLU A 218 21.61 7.91 -13.71
N ILE A 219 21.33 7.81 -15.01
CA ILE A 219 22.10 6.81 -15.80
C ILE A 219 23.58 7.26 -15.87
N GLU A 220 23.85 8.52 -15.50
CA GLU A 220 25.14 9.19 -15.42
C GLU A 220 25.38 9.67 -13.97
N GLY A 221 26.20 8.96 -13.18
CA GLY A 221 27.15 9.67 -12.31
C GLY A 221 27.01 9.75 -10.79
N SER A 222 26.15 9.02 -10.07
CA SER A 222 26.33 8.89 -8.61
C SER A 222 26.12 7.48 -8.06
N GLU A 223 27.11 7.01 -7.29
CA GLU A 223 27.12 5.67 -6.66
C GLU A 223 26.20 5.57 -5.43
N SER A 224 25.52 6.65 -5.04
CA SER A 224 24.73 6.72 -3.79
C SER A 224 23.28 6.19 -3.90
N PHE A 225 22.74 5.93 -5.10
CA PHE A 225 21.30 5.68 -5.30
C PHE A 225 20.84 4.22 -5.29
N SER A 226 21.75 3.24 -5.13
CA SER A 226 21.35 1.82 -5.07
C SER A 226 20.43 1.51 -3.86
N ALA A 227 20.24 2.41 -2.91
CA ALA A 227 19.49 2.14 -1.68
C ALA A 227 17.95 2.21 -1.80
N PHE A 228 17.35 2.94 -2.75
CA PHE A 228 15.93 3.34 -2.65
C PHE A 228 15.01 2.96 -3.83
N LEU A 229 15.11 1.73 -4.38
CA LEU A 229 13.97 1.22 -5.16
C LEU A 229 12.81 0.90 -4.20
N PRO A 230 11.54 1.13 -4.61
CA PRO A 230 10.40 0.62 -3.86
C PRO A 230 10.52 -0.90 -3.71
N PHE A 231 10.05 -1.41 -2.57
CA PHE A 231 10.08 -2.83 -2.23
C PHE A 231 9.48 -3.67 -3.37
N LEU A 232 10.08 -4.84 -3.62
CA LEU A 232 9.64 -5.79 -4.63
C LEU A 232 8.12 -6.01 -4.48
N ASP A 233 7.37 -5.70 -5.54
CA ASP A 233 5.92 -5.86 -5.60
C ASP A 233 5.52 -6.30 -7.00
N TYR A 234 4.48 -7.12 -7.06
CA TYR A 234 3.92 -7.65 -8.30
C TYR A 234 2.41 -7.85 -8.15
N SER A 235 1.69 -7.83 -9.25
CA SER A 235 0.28 -8.25 -9.27
C SER A 235 0.19 -9.73 -9.58
N LYS A 236 -0.82 -10.38 -9.02
CA LYS A 236 -1.17 -11.76 -9.33
C LYS A 236 -2.62 -11.84 -9.76
N SER A 237 -2.93 -12.76 -10.68
CA SER A 237 -4.30 -13.04 -11.11
C SER A 237 -4.51 -14.52 -11.32
N LEU A 238 -5.74 -14.96 -11.06
CA LEU A 238 -6.23 -16.29 -11.37
C LEU A 238 -7.11 -16.19 -12.62
N GLY A 239 -6.84 -17.04 -13.61
CA GLY A 239 -7.72 -17.25 -14.76
C GLY A 239 -8.95 -18.08 -14.40
N GLU A 240 -9.68 -18.52 -15.41
CA GLU A 240 -10.84 -19.39 -15.20
C GLU A 240 -10.39 -20.79 -14.75
N ILE A 241 -11.08 -21.32 -13.73
CA ILE A 241 -10.85 -22.70 -13.29
C ILE A 241 -11.49 -23.65 -14.29
N GLN A 242 -10.66 -24.49 -14.89
CA GLN A 242 -11.08 -25.48 -15.87
C GLN A 242 -11.19 -26.85 -15.19
N LYS A 243 -12.27 -27.57 -15.48
CA LYS A 243 -12.46 -28.95 -15.05
C LYS A 243 -12.13 -29.88 -16.22
N SER A 244 -11.13 -30.73 -16.05
CA SER A 244 -10.80 -31.78 -17.00
C SER A 244 -11.88 -32.89 -17.00
N LYS A 245 -11.93 -33.67 -18.09
CA LYS A 245 -12.82 -34.83 -18.21
C LYS A 245 -12.56 -35.89 -17.14
N ASP A 246 -11.32 -35.95 -16.64
CA ASP A 246 -10.90 -36.89 -15.59
C ASP A 246 -11.28 -36.40 -14.17
N GLY A 247 -11.96 -35.25 -14.06
CA GLY A 247 -12.41 -34.67 -12.79
C GLY A 247 -11.36 -33.84 -12.06
N THR A 248 -10.17 -33.67 -12.62
CA THR A 248 -9.13 -32.77 -12.10
C THR A 248 -9.44 -31.31 -12.44
N TYR A 249 -9.13 -30.39 -11.53
CA TYR A 249 -9.30 -28.97 -11.75
C TYR A 249 -7.93 -28.33 -12.02
N ALA A 250 -7.88 -27.32 -12.88
CA ALA A 250 -6.67 -26.56 -13.13
C ALA A 250 -7.01 -25.07 -13.26
N VAL A 251 -6.07 -24.20 -12.90
CA VAL A 251 -6.22 -22.76 -13.03
C VAL A 251 -4.94 -22.14 -13.59
N GLU A 252 -5.11 -21.14 -14.46
CA GLU A 252 -3.99 -20.31 -14.88
C GLU A 252 -3.67 -19.31 -13.76
N CYS A 253 -2.41 -19.28 -13.32
CA CYS A 253 -1.90 -18.34 -12.34
C CYS A 253 -0.88 -17.42 -13.01
N ALA A 254 -1.19 -16.13 -13.10
CA ALA A 254 -0.32 -15.16 -13.74
C ALA A 254 0.36 -14.23 -12.72
N PHE A 255 1.59 -13.87 -13.03
CA PHE A 255 2.42 -12.86 -12.39
C PHE A 255 2.57 -11.67 -13.33
N ASP A 256 2.31 -10.47 -12.84
CA ASP A 256 2.57 -9.20 -13.53
C ASP A 256 3.57 -8.38 -12.71
N ILE A 257 4.83 -8.39 -13.13
CA ILE A 257 5.95 -7.80 -12.37
C ILE A 257 6.38 -6.50 -13.05
N PRO A 258 6.13 -5.31 -12.47
CA PRO A 258 6.57 -4.06 -13.06
C PRO A 258 8.09 -4.00 -13.19
N TYR A 259 8.61 -3.54 -14.34
CA TYR A 259 10.06 -3.38 -14.53
C TYR A 259 10.68 -2.47 -13.44
N ARG A 260 9.94 -1.48 -12.97
CA ARG A 260 10.36 -0.57 -11.88
C ARG A 260 10.50 -1.22 -10.49
N ALA A 261 10.00 -2.45 -10.31
CA ALA A 261 9.93 -3.12 -9.00
C ALA A 261 11.07 -4.12 -8.78
N ILE A 262 12.02 -4.23 -9.72
CA ILE A 262 13.12 -5.20 -9.67
C ILE A 262 14.48 -4.50 -9.81
N ARG A 263 15.54 -5.13 -9.29
CA ARG A 263 16.91 -4.63 -9.46
C ARG A 263 17.50 -5.05 -10.80
N TYR A 264 18.48 -4.25 -11.22
CA TYR A 264 19.25 -4.45 -12.43
C TYR A 264 20.74 -4.32 -12.11
N GLN A 265 21.57 -5.10 -12.81
CA GLN A 265 23.03 -5.02 -12.75
C GLN A 265 23.57 -4.52 -14.08
N LYS A 266 24.40 -3.46 -14.07
CA LYS A 266 25.00 -2.92 -15.29
C LYS A 266 26.00 -3.93 -15.86
N LYS A 267 25.94 -4.18 -17.17
CA LYS A 267 26.87 -5.06 -17.89
C LYS A 267 27.09 -4.55 -19.31
N GLY A 268 28.29 -4.01 -19.57
CA GLY A 268 28.58 -3.32 -20.83
C GLY A 268 27.65 -2.12 -21.05
N ASP A 269 27.01 -2.07 -22.21
CA ASP A 269 26.12 -0.97 -22.63
C ASP A 269 24.65 -1.15 -22.19
N GLY A 270 24.37 -2.17 -21.39
CA GLY A 270 23.01 -2.47 -20.92
C GLY A 270 22.97 -3.01 -19.50
N TRP A 271 21.83 -3.63 -19.19
CA TRP A 271 21.44 -3.99 -17.84
C TRP A 271 20.87 -5.41 -17.81
N ASP A 272 21.34 -6.22 -16.87
CA ASP A 272 20.82 -7.57 -16.64
C ASP A 272 19.86 -7.56 -15.46
N TYR A 273 18.80 -8.36 -15.53
CA TYR A 273 17.97 -8.70 -14.38
C TYR A 273 17.81 -10.21 -14.25
N HIS A 274 17.64 -10.69 -13.01
CA HIS A 274 17.51 -12.10 -12.70
C HIS A 274 16.41 -12.33 -11.67
N LEU A 275 15.34 -13.03 -12.09
CA LEU A 275 14.18 -13.34 -11.26
C LEU A 275 13.95 -14.85 -11.18
N GLU A 276 13.56 -15.32 -10.00
CA GLU A 276 13.06 -16.66 -9.78
C GLU A 276 11.57 -16.56 -9.38
N LEU A 277 10.71 -17.12 -10.22
CA LEU A 277 9.28 -17.22 -9.95
C LEU A 277 8.97 -18.64 -9.50
N SER A 278 8.17 -18.81 -8.46
CA SER A 278 7.66 -20.12 -8.10
C SER A 278 6.20 -20.05 -7.70
N ILE A 279 5.47 -21.09 -8.07
CA ILE A 279 4.12 -21.34 -7.60
C ILE A 279 4.07 -22.63 -6.82
N GLU A 280 3.42 -22.60 -5.66
CA GLU A 280 3.21 -23.76 -4.82
C GLU A 280 1.73 -23.84 -4.45
N VAL A 281 1.12 -25.00 -4.65
CA VAL A 281 -0.26 -25.28 -4.26
C VAL A 281 -0.24 -26.33 -3.16
N LYS A 282 -0.76 -25.98 -1.97
CA LYS A 282 -0.99 -26.93 -0.89
C LYS A 282 -2.47 -27.33 -0.86
N PHE A 283 -2.72 -28.63 -0.87
CA PHE A 283 -4.06 -29.19 -0.81
C PHE A 283 -4.45 -29.39 0.67
N VAL A 284 -5.36 -28.57 1.19
CA VAL A 284 -5.68 -28.58 2.63
C VAL A 284 -6.35 -29.89 3.01
N GLY A 285 -5.75 -30.60 3.97
CA GLY A 285 -6.21 -31.93 4.42
C GLY A 285 -5.49 -33.10 3.74
N GLU A 286 -4.65 -32.82 2.74
CA GLU A 286 -3.75 -33.80 2.12
C GLU A 286 -2.30 -33.49 2.48
N LYS A 287 -1.41 -34.50 2.40
CA LYS A 287 0.04 -34.30 2.55
C LYS A 287 0.75 -33.92 1.25
N SER A 288 0.05 -34.03 0.12
CA SER A 288 0.53 -33.71 -1.20
C SER A 288 0.56 -32.18 -1.40
N SER A 289 1.49 -31.73 -2.23
CA SER A 289 1.56 -30.35 -2.70
C SER A 289 2.09 -30.35 -4.13
N TYR A 290 1.65 -29.38 -4.93
CA TYR A 290 2.21 -29.11 -6.24
C TYR A 290 3.18 -27.94 -6.17
N ARG A 291 4.29 -28.00 -6.90
CA ARG A 291 5.24 -26.87 -6.99
C ARG A 291 5.85 -26.82 -8.39
N GLU A 292 5.92 -25.62 -8.94
CA GLU A 292 6.61 -25.33 -10.20
C GLU A 292 7.42 -24.03 -10.04
N ASN A 293 8.57 -23.95 -10.71
CA ASN A 293 9.44 -22.78 -10.68
C ASN A 293 9.96 -22.42 -12.08
N LYS A 294 10.26 -21.14 -12.28
CA LYS A 294 10.76 -20.58 -13.53
C LYS A 294 11.80 -19.49 -13.24
N VAL A 295 12.97 -19.64 -13.83
CA VAL A 295 14.04 -18.64 -13.76
C VAL A 295 14.00 -17.77 -15.01
N ILE A 296 14.13 -16.47 -14.83
CA ILE A 296 14.13 -15.46 -15.90
C ILE A 296 15.40 -14.64 -15.78
N SER A 297 16.23 -14.68 -16.81
CA SER A 297 17.42 -13.85 -16.92
C SER A 297 17.46 -13.21 -18.29
N LYS A 298 17.48 -11.89 -18.35
CA LYS A 298 17.53 -11.15 -19.62
C LYS A 298 18.41 -9.91 -19.52
N HIS A 299 19.04 -9.59 -20.65
CA HIS A 299 19.74 -8.33 -20.89
C HIS A 299 18.79 -7.32 -21.53
N ILE A 300 18.82 -6.06 -21.09
CA ILE A 300 18.03 -4.95 -21.64
C ILE A 300 18.92 -3.72 -21.89
N SER A 301 18.78 -3.12 -23.07
CA SER A 301 19.48 -1.88 -23.39
C SER A 301 18.95 -0.71 -22.57
N SER A 302 19.80 0.29 -22.31
CA SER A 302 19.41 1.50 -21.57
C SER A 302 18.20 2.22 -22.18
N LYS A 303 18.09 2.25 -23.52
CA LYS A 303 16.94 2.83 -24.23
C LYS A 303 15.63 2.10 -23.91
N ASN A 304 15.64 0.77 -23.97
CA ASN A 304 14.45 -0.05 -23.71
C ASN A 304 14.07 -0.03 -22.22
N LEU A 305 15.06 0.01 -21.32
CA LEU A 305 14.80 0.12 -19.88
C LEU A 305 14.09 1.44 -19.55
N LYS A 306 14.58 2.56 -20.08
CA LYS A 306 13.92 3.87 -19.95
C LYS A 306 12.48 3.83 -20.45
N LYS A 307 12.27 3.26 -21.66
CA LYS A 307 10.92 3.10 -22.24
C LYS A 307 9.99 2.30 -21.31
N ASN A 308 10.45 1.16 -20.82
CA ASN A 308 9.67 0.27 -19.96
C ASN A 308 9.26 0.96 -18.64
N PHE A 309 10.14 1.80 -18.08
CA PHE A 309 9.84 2.58 -16.87
C PHE A 309 8.81 3.67 -17.15
N SER A 310 9.00 4.46 -18.21
CA SER A 310 8.08 5.54 -18.58
C SER A 310 6.69 5.02 -18.93
N GLU A 311 6.59 3.91 -19.67
CA GLU A 311 5.32 3.32 -20.09
C GLU A 311 4.75 2.32 -19.07
N LYS A 312 5.40 2.17 -17.90
CA LYS A 312 4.96 1.30 -16.79
C LYS A 312 4.73 -0.17 -17.21
N TYR A 313 5.57 -0.68 -18.09
CA TYR A 313 5.47 -2.06 -18.56
C TYR A 313 5.71 -3.08 -17.43
N THR A 314 5.16 -4.28 -17.63
CA THR A 314 5.29 -5.42 -16.73
C THR A 314 5.88 -6.63 -17.45
N ILE A 315 6.58 -7.48 -16.70
CA ILE A 315 6.97 -8.82 -17.10
C ILE A 315 5.80 -9.74 -16.71
N ARG A 316 5.09 -10.27 -17.72
CA ARG A 316 3.99 -11.21 -17.51
C ARG A 316 4.45 -12.65 -17.65
N GLN A 317 4.10 -13.50 -16.70
CA GLN A 317 4.36 -14.95 -16.73
C GLN A 317 3.20 -15.73 -16.14
N SER A 318 2.84 -16.85 -16.76
CA SER A 318 1.73 -17.69 -16.32
C SER A 318 2.18 -19.12 -16.06
N PHE A 319 1.50 -19.78 -15.12
CA PHE A 319 1.63 -21.18 -14.76
C PHE A 319 0.25 -21.84 -14.81
N PHE A 320 0.16 -23.09 -15.24
CA PHE A 320 -1.09 -23.86 -15.14
C PHE A 320 -0.97 -24.83 -13.99
N VAL A 321 -1.70 -24.58 -12.91
CA VAL A 321 -1.56 -25.36 -11.68
C VAL A 321 -2.78 -26.24 -11.42
N PRO A 322 -2.59 -27.48 -10.96
CA PRO A 322 -3.69 -28.35 -10.58
C PRO A 322 -4.31 -27.90 -9.25
N LEU A 323 -5.62 -28.11 -9.11
CA LEU A 323 -6.41 -27.90 -7.91
C LEU A 323 -7.21 -29.16 -7.57
N ASN A 324 -7.40 -29.40 -6.27
CA ASN A 324 -8.25 -30.47 -5.77
C ASN A 324 -9.60 -29.92 -5.28
N ILE A 325 -10.57 -30.81 -5.17
CA ILE A 325 -11.85 -30.50 -4.51
C ILE A 325 -11.57 -30.15 -3.05
N GLY A 326 -12.20 -29.07 -2.56
CA GLY A 326 -11.94 -28.49 -1.25
C GLY A 326 -11.02 -27.28 -1.33
N LYS A 327 -10.32 -26.99 -0.22
CA LYS A 327 -9.48 -25.79 -0.09
C LYS A 327 -8.08 -26.02 -0.61
N ASN A 328 -7.62 -25.10 -1.46
CA ASN A 328 -6.30 -25.06 -2.05
C ASN A 328 -5.62 -23.75 -1.67
N GLU A 329 -4.43 -23.81 -1.09
CA GLU A 329 -3.61 -22.63 -0.77
C GLU A 329 -2.56 -22.44 -1.87
N ILE A 330 -2.68 -21.36 -2.64
CA ILE A 330 -1.82 -21.05 -3.77
C ILE A 330 -0.84 -19.94 -3.37
N TYR A 331 0.43 -20.30 -3.27
CA TYR A 331 1.53 -19.41 -2.95
C TYR A 331 2.21 -18.97 -4.23
N PHE A 332 2.11 -17.68 -4.53
CA PHE A 332 2.86 -17.00 -5.57
C PHE A 332 4.14 -16.48 -4.94
N SER A 333 5.31 -16.73 -5.51
CA SER A 333 6.58 -16.23 -4.98
C SER A 333 7.41 -15.63 -6.11
N VAL A 334 7.93 -14.43 -5.86
CA VAL A 334 8.91 -13.76 -6.71
C VAL A 334 10.14 -13.48 -5.86
N ARG A 335 11.30 -13.95 -6.33
CA ARG A 335 12.60 -13.60 -5.78
C ARG A 335 13.39 -12.84 -6.82
N ASP A 336 13.94 -11.71 -6.41
CA ASP A 336 14.93 -10.96 -7.17
C ASP A 336 16.31 -11.36 -6.64
N ASN A 337 17.10 -12.04 -7.49
CA ASN A 337 18.39 -12.59 -7.08
C ASN A 337 19.49 -11.51 -7.01
N ILE A 338 19.25 -10.31 -7.55
CA ILE A 338 20.20 -9.21 -7.42
C ILE A 338 20.02 -8.54 -6.06
N SER A 339 18.77 -8.26 -5.63
CA SER A 339 18.51 -7.73 -4.29
C SER A 339 18.50 -8.78 -3.18
N GLN A 340 18.44 -10.07 -3.52
CA GLN A 340 18.17 -11.16 -2.59
C GLN A 340 16.83 -11.02 -1.83
N LYS A 341 15.93 -10.14 -2.30
CA LYS A 341 14.61 -9.96 -1.71
C LYS A 341 13.61 -10.94 -2.34
N ARG A 342 12.72 -11.48 -1.50
CA ARG A 342 11.63 -12.38 -1.90
C ARG A 342 10.31 -11.83 -1.38
N LEU A 343 9.28 -11.84 -2.21
CA LEU A 343 7.91 -11.57 -1.81
C LEU A 343 7.03 -12.78 -2.17
N ARG A 344 6.25 -13.26 -1.19
CA ARG A 344 5.18 -14.23 -1.44
C ARG A 344 3.81 -13.60 -1.28
N LYS A 345 2.84 -14.06 -2.06
CA LYS A 345 1.42 -13.73 -1.92
C LYS A 345 0.60 -15.01 -1.94
N LEU A 346 -0.43 -15.05 -1.10
CA LEU A 346 -1.31 -16.19 -0.93
C LEU A 346 -2.68 -15.89 -1.55
N ASP A 347 -3.24 -16.87 -2.24
CA ASP A 347 -4.68 -16.99 -2.50
C ASP A 347 -5.19 -18.31 -1.96
N ILE A 348 -6.44 -18.34 -1.55
CA ILE A 348 -7.10 -19.57 -1.12
C ILE A 348 -8.27 -19.81 -2.06
N VAL A 349 -8.29 -20.96 -2.73
CA VAL A 349 -9.34 -21.35 -3.67
C VAL A 349 -10.10 -22.53 -3.09
N ASP A 350 -11.39 -22.35 -2.84
CA ASP A 350 -12.30 -23.40 -2.36
C ASP A 350 -13.15 -23.92 -3.52
N ILE A 351 -12.90 -25.15 -3.95
CA ILE A 351 -13.64 -25.83 -5.02
C ILE A 351 -14.73 -26.70 -4.38
N LYS A 352 -15.99 -26.36 -4.63
CA LYS A 352 -17.12 -27.18 -4.20
C LYS A 352 -17.29 -28.40 -5.11
N LYS A 353 -17.76 -29.49 -4.50
CA LYS A 353 -18.19 -30.70 -5.19
C LYS A 353 -19.33 -30.43 -6.16
#